data_AF-A0A1B8P7N3-F1
#
_entry.id   AF-A0A1B8P7N3-F1
#
_cell.length_a   1.000
_cell.length_b   1.000
_cell.length_c   1.000
_cell.angle_alpha   90.00
_cell.angle_beta   90.00
_cell.angle_gamma   90.00
#
_symmetry.space_group_name_H-M   'P 1'
#
loop_
_entity.id
_entity.type
_entity.pdbx_description
1 polymer ?
#
loop_
_entity_poly.entity_id
_entity_poly.type
_entity_poly.pdbx_seq_one_letter_code
_entity_poly.pdbx_strand_id
1 'polypeptide(L)'
;MQTTTSKPLQCGRHRLDLSFPHVMGILNVTPDSFSDGGHHVALDDALRRAEQMLAEGAAIIDVGGESTRPGAAEVSTQQELDRVLPVVETLVHELDALVSVDTSTRR
;
A
#
# COMPACT_ATOMS: atom_id res chain seq x y z
N MET A 1 37.91 -1.23 -0.17
CA MET A 1 36.59 -0.64 -0.48
C MET A 1 35.89 -0.41 0.85
N GLN A 2 35.66 0.84 1.25
CA GLN A 2 34.86 1.15 2.44
C GLN A 2 33.41 0.81 2.11
N THR A 3 32.86 -0.22 2.73
CA THR A 3 31.43 -0.47 2.72
C THR A 3 30.78 0.64 3.53
N THR A 4 30.23 1.65 2.86
CA THR A 4 29.33 2.60 3.51
C THR A 4 28.13 1.79 3.98
N THR A 5 28.06 1.46 5.27
CA THR A 5 26.89 0.84 5.87
C THR A 5 25.74 1.85 5.73
N SER A 6 24.84 1.59 4.78
CA SER A 6 23.66 2.42 4.60
C SER A 6 22.84 2.38 5.90
N LYS A 7 22.48 3.54 6.44
CA LYS A 7 21.62 3.60 7.62
C LYS A 7 20.24 3.04 7.22
N PRO A 8 19.67 2.07 7.96
CA PRO A 8 18.37 1.53 7.60
C PRO A 8 17.29 2.61 7.66
N LEU A 9 16.31 2.53 6.76
CA LEU A 9 15.13 3.40 6.78
C LEU A 9 14.19 2.93 7.89
N GLN A 10 13.85 3.82 8.82
CA GLN A 10 12.88 3.53 9.87
C GLN A 10 11.46 3.84 9.35
N CYS A 11 10.61 2.82 9.27
CA CYS A 11 9.22 2.91 8.80
C CYS A 11 8.29 2.42 9.92
N GLY A 12 7.83 3.34 10.78
CA GLY A 12 7.05 2.97 11.96
C GLY A 12 7.84 2.01 12.85
N ARG A 13 7.34 0.79 13.06
CA ARG A 13 8.02 -0.29 13.80
C ARG A 13 9.05 -1.08 12.97
N HIS A 14 8.99 -0.99 11.64
CA HIS A 14 9.86 -1.72 10.73
C HIS A 14 11.16 -0.96 10.44
N ARG A 15 12.20 -1.72 10.07
CA ARG A 15 13.46 -1.19 9.57
C ARG A 15 13.79 -1.84 8.25
N LEU A 16 13.99 -1.03 7.21
CA LEU A 16 14.34 -1.50 5.88
C LEU A 16 15.84 -1.29 5.65
N ASP A 17 16.57 -2.37 5.39
CA ASP A 17 18.00 -2.29 5.05
C ASP A 17 18.16 -1.80 3.61
N LEU A 18 18.69 -0.59 3.45
CA LEU A 18 18.90 0.03 2.14
C LEU A 18 20.24 -0.38 1.48
N SER A 19 20.91 -1.41 1.99
CA SER A 19 22.14 -1.94 1.37
C SER A 19 21.87 -2.74 0.08
N PHE A 20 20.61 -3.10 -0.18
CA PHE A 20 20.16 -3.77 -1.40
C PHE A 20 18.78 -3.26 -1.86
N PRO A 21 18.42 -3.45 -3.14
CA PRO A 21 17.10 -3.06 -3.65
C PRO A 21 15.98 -3.89 -3.01
N HIS A 22 14.86 -3.22 -2.71
CA HIS A 22 13.63 -3.84 -2.23
C HIS A 22 12.52 -3.69 -3.26
N VAL A 23 11.61 -4.66 -3.28
CA VAL A 23 10.41 -4.60 -4.11
C VAL A 23 9.26 -4.00 -3.29
N MET A 24 8.59 -3.02 -3.89
CA MET A 24 7.38 -2.40 -3.38
C MET A 24 6.20 -2.86 -4.26
N GLY A 25 5.25 -3.58 -3.67
CA GLY A 25 4.04 -4.04 -4.35
C GLY A 25 2.99 -2.92 -4.37
N ILE A 26 2.52 -2.56 -5.56
CA ILE A 26 1.51 -1.50 -5.75
C ILE A 26 0.11 -2.09 -5.59
N LEU A 27 -0.62 -1.60 -4.59
CA LEU A 27 -1.99 -2.00 -4.29
C LEU A 27 -2.95 -0.81 -4.48
N ASN A 28 -3.58 -0.74 -5.64
CA ASN A 28 -4.59 0.27 -5.94
C ASN A 28 -5.95 -0.16 -5.41
N VAL A 29 -6.53 0.64 -4.52
CA VAL A 29 -7.84 0.40 -3.89
C VAL A 29 -8.87 1.33 -4.52
N THR A 30 -9.17 1.11 -5.80
CA THR A 30 -10.15 1.90 -6.55
C THR A 30 -11.40 1.09 -6.89
N PRO A 31 -12.60 1.71 -6.99
CA PRO A 31 -13.86 0.99 -7.25
C PRO A 31 -13.87 0.22 -8.57
N ASP A 32 -13.17 0.75 -9.57
CA ASP A 32 -12.99 0.21 -10.91
C ASP A 32 -11.96 -0.93 -10.98
N SER A 33 -11.25 -1.22 -9.89
CA SER A 33 -10.36 -2.38 -9.81
C SER A 33 -11.07 -3.67 -9.35
N PHE A 34 -12.30 -3.57 -8.79
CA PHE A 34 -12.98 -4.70 -8.10
C PHE A 34 -14.52 -4.69 -8.27
N SER A 35 -15.03 -4.39 -9.46
CA SER A 35 -16.40 -3.88 -9.69
C SER A 35 -17.61 -4.83 -9.53
N ASP A 36 -17.48 -6.04 -8.97
CA ASP A 36 -18.61 -7.01 -8.94
C ASP A 36 -19.16 -7.37 -7.54
N GLY A 37 -18.59 -6.83 -6.46
CA GLY A 37 -19.07 -7.07 -5.09
C GLY A 37 -18.96 -5.83 -4.22
N GLY A 38 -19.81 -5.69 -3.19
CA GLY A 38 -19.84 -4.50 -2.32
C GLY A 38 -18.51 -4.20 -1.61
N HIS A 39 -18.49 -3.17 -0.74
CA HIS A 39 -17.26 -2.69 -0.10
C HIS A 39 -16.44 -3.78 0.63
N HIS A 40 -17.10 -4.83 1.15
CA HIS A 40 -16.40 -5.95 1.80
C HIS A 40 -15.68 -6.87 0.79
N VAL A 41 -16.26 -7.10 -0.39
CA VAL A 41 -15.62 -7.91 -1.44
C VAL A 41 -14.38 -7.19 -1.99
N ALA A 42 -14.49 -5.87 -2.19
CA ALA A 42 -13.35 -5.06 -2.63
C ALA A 42 -12.21 -5.03 -1.58
N LEU A 43 -12.53 -5.06 -0.28
CA LEU A 43 -11.54 -5.16 0.79
C LEU A 43 -10.86 -6.53 0.79
N ASP A 44 -11.63 -7.62 0.79
CA ASP A 44 -11.09 -8.99 0.80
C ASP A 44 -10.18 -9.23 -0.42
N ASP A 45 -10.55 -8.72 -1.59
CA ASP A 45 -9.75 -8.82 -2.80
C ASP A 45 -8.42 -8.06 -2.69
N ALA A 46 -8.45 -6.84 -2.14
CA ALA A 46 -7.24 -6.06 -1.89
C ALA A 46 -6.30 -6.78 -0.90
N LEU A 47 -6.84 -7.39 0.15
CA LEU A 47 -6.07 -8.14 1.14
C LEU A 47 -5.44 -9.40 0.55
N ARG A 48 -6.22 -10.21 -0.19
CA ARG A 48 -5.68 -11.39 -0.90
C ARG A 48 -4.57 -11.01 -1.87
N ARG A 49 -4.70 -9.86 -2.55
CA ARG A 49 -3.67 -9.37 -3.45
C ARG A 49 -2.40 -8.95 -2.70
N ALA A 50 -2.55 -8.29 -1.55
CA ALA A 50 -1.42 -7.91 -0.71
C ALA A 50 -0.69 -9.15 -0.14
N GLU A 51 -1.43 -10.14 0.36
CA GLU A 51 -0.87 -11.42 0.83
C GLU A 51 -0.06 -12.11 -0.28
N GLN A 52 -0.61 -12.13 -1.50
CA GLN A 52 0.11 -12.67 -2.66
C GLN A 52 1.42 -11.92 -2.92
N MET A 53 1.40 -10.57 -2.91
CA MET A 53 2.62 -9.77 -3.11
C MET A 53 3.67 -10.06 -2.04
N LEU A 54 3.27 -10.16 -0.78
CA LEU A 54 4.16 -10.51 0.33
C LEU A 54 4.75 -11.91 0.15
N ALA A 55 3.93 -12.89 -0.25
CA ALA A 55 4.38 -14.25 -0.55
C ALA A 55 5.34 -14.32 -1.75
N GLU A 56 5.19 -13.42 -2.73
CA GLU A 56 6.07 -13.25 -3.88
C GLU A 56 7.38 -12.48 -3.55
N GLY A 57 7.51 -11.95 -2.32
CA GLY A 57 8.72 -11.31 -1.82
C GLY A 57 8.71 -9.78 -1.85
N ALA A 58 7.54 -9.14 -1.97
CA ALA A 58 7.43 -7.70 -1.76
C ALA A 58 7.81 -7.37 -0.29
N ALA A 59 8.72 -6.42 -0.12
CA ALA A 59 9.14 -5.95 1.20
C ALA A 59 8.24 -4.81 1.73
N ILE A 60 7.52 -4.16 0.83
CA ILE A 60 6.64 -3.02 1.10
C ILE A 60 5.36 -3.20 0.30
N ILE A 61 4.22 -2.88 0.89
CA ILE A 61 2.95 -2.70 0.16
C ILE A 61 2.64 -1.21 0.10
N ASP A 62 2.46 -0.69 -1.11
CA ASP A 62 2.14 0.71 -1.38
C ASP A 62 0.66 0.82 -1.72
N VAL A 63 -0.11 1.42 -0.80
CA VAL A 63 -1.56 1.47 -0.86
C VAL A 63 -2.00 2.84 -1.35
N GLY A 64 -2.70 2.88 -2.48
CA GLY A 64 -3.25 4.10 -3.07
C GLY A 64 -4.77 4.03 -3.24
N GLY A 65 -5.50 5.05 -2.74
CA GLY A 65 -6.97 5.15 -2.87
C GLY A 65 -7.44 5.98 -4.07
N GLU A 66 -6.50 6.65 -4.74
CA GLU A 66 -6.74 7.52 -5.88
C GLU A 66 -6.24 6.88 -7.18
N SER A 67 -6.98 7.10 -8.27
CA SER A 67 -6.52 6.72 -9.59
C SER A 67 -5.62 7.81 -10.16
N THR A 68 -4.37 7.49 -10.46
CA THR A 68 -3.42 8.40 -11.11
C THR A 68 -3.57 8.42 -12.65
N ARG A 69 -4.63 7.78 -13.18
CA ARG A 69 -4.87 7.70 -14.64
C ARG A 69 -5.37 9.05 -15.19
N PRO A 70 -4.95 9.46 -16.40
CA PRO A 70 -5.47 10.67 -17.04
C PRO A 70 -7.00 10.63 -17.18
N GLY A 71 -7.67 11.67 -16.67
CA GLY A 71 -9.14 11.78 -16.73
C GLY A 71 -9.89 11.08 -15.60
N ALA A 72 -9.20 10.55 -14.58
CA ALA A 72 -9.85 10.10 -13.36
C ALA A 72 -10.60 11.27 -12.68
N ALA A 73 -11.79 10.99 -12.15
CA ALA A 73 -12.52 11.96 -11.36
C ALA A 73 -11.74 12.27 -10.07
N GLU A 74 -11.71 13.54 -9.67
CA GLU A 74 -11.18 13.91 -8.35
C GLU A 74 -11.92 13.15 -7.26
N VAL A 75 -11.15 12.56 -6.35
CA VAL A 75 -11.64 11.85 -5.18
C VAL A 75 -11.53 12.82 -4.01
N SER A 76 -12.60 12.96 -3.22
CA SER A 76 -12.49 13.75 -1.99
C SER A 76 -11.60 13.05 -0.97
N THR A 77 -10.93 13.79 -0.09
CA THR A 77 -10.11 13.22 0.98
C THR A 77 -10.86 12.18 1.81
N GLN A 78 -12.13 12.40 2.11
CA GLN A 78 -12.93 11.42 2.85
C GLN A 78 -13.11 10.12 2.07
N GLN A 79 -13.37 10.20 0.77
CA GLN A 79 -13.51 9.00 -0.08
C GLN A 79 -12.18 8.25 -0.23
N GLU A 80 -11.05 8.95 -0.27
CA GLU A 80 -9.72 8.33 -0.26
C GLU A 80 -9.48 7.60 1.07
N LEU A 81 -9.78 8.26 2.20
CA LEU A 81 -9.67 7.66 3.55
C LEU A 81 -10.55 6.41 3.70
N ASP A 82 -11.81 6.48 3.25
CA ASP A 82 -12.76 5.36 3.32
C ASP A 82 -12.28 4.13 2.53
N ARG A 83 -11.43 4.35 1.50
CA ARG A 83 -10.82 3.27 0.71
C ARG A 83 -9.55 2.74 1.37
N VAL A 84 -8.66 3.62 1.81
CA VAL A 84 -7.30 3.25 2.24
C VAL A 84 -7.26 2.74 3.67
N LEU A 85 -8.00 3.36 4.59
CA LEU A 85 -7.89 3.05 6.02
C LEU A 85 -8.16 1.58 6.36
N PRO A 86 -9.26 0.94 5.90
CA PRO A 86 -9.55 -0.45 6.25
C PRO A 86 -8.45 -1.42 5.78
N VAL A 87 -7.87 -1.14 4.60
CA VAL A 87 -6.78 -1.93 4.04
C VAL A 87 -5.52 -1.75 4.88
N VAL A 88 -5.10 -0.50 5.12
CA VAL A 88 -3.88 -0.19 5.89
C VAL A 88 -3.96 -0.76 7.31
N GLU A 89 -5.09 -0.60 7.99
CA GLU A 89 -5.30 -1.14 9.34
C GLU A 89 -5.10 -2.65 9.36
N THR A 90 -5.74 -3.37 8.45
CA THR A 90 -5.65 -4.84 8.37
C THR A 90 -4.23 -5.29 8.04
N LEU A 91 -3.57 -4.69 7.04
CA LEU A 91 -2.20 -5.03 6.67
C LEU A 91 -1.20 -4.83 7.82
N VAL A 92 -1.37 -3.75 8.58
CA VAL A 92 -0.47 -3.41 9.70
C VAL A 92 -0.76 -4.26 10.94
N HIS A 93 -2.01 -4.58 11.23
CA HIS A 93 -2.39 -5.30 12.45
C HIS A 93 -2.35 -6.82 12.30
N GLU A 94 -2.77 -7.35 11.14
CA GLU A 94 -2.92 -8.79 10.94
C GLU A 94 -1.72 -9.41 10.22
N LEU A 95 -1.12 -8.68 9.26
CA LEU A 95 -0.01 -9.20 8.45
C LEU A 95 1.37 -8.67 8.89
N ASP A 96 1.43 -7.73 9.84
CA ASP A 96 2.66 -7.01 10.24
C ASP A 96 3.44 -6.48 9.01
N ALA A 97 2.71 -6.05 7.97
CA ALA A 97 3.31 -5.60 6.72
C ALA A 97 3.89 -4.18 6.88
N LEU A 98 5.03 -3.92 6.21
CA LEU A 98 5.53 -2.56 6.02
C LEU A 98 4.67 -1.89 4.94
N VAL A 99 3.89 -0.91 5.35
CA VAL A 99 2.95 -0.20 4.46
C VAL A 99 3.46 1.20 4.15
N SER A 100 3.40 1.55 2.86
CA SER A 100 3.47 2.92 2.33
C SER A 100 2.06 3.34 1.92
N VAL A 101 1.74 4.63 2.07
CA VAL A 101 0.47 5.20 1.62
C VAL A 101 0.79 6.18 0.49
N ASP A 102 0.38 5.85 -0.73
CA ASP A 102 0.49 6.73 -1.88
C ASP A 102 -0.70 7.70 -1.89
N THR A 103 -0.44 8.94 -1.48
CA THR A 103 -1.42 10.00 -1.44
C THR A 103 -0.79 11.32 -1.85
N SER A 104 -1.54 12.13 -2.60
CA SER A 104 -1.12 13.46 -3.04
C SER A 104 -1.83 14.59 -2.27
N THR A 105 -2.79 14.24 -1.41
CA THR A 105 -3.57 15.18 -0.60
C THR A 105 -2.65 15.98 0.31
N ARG A 106 -2.42 17.24 -0.05
CA ARG A 106 -1.76 18.21 0.83
C ARG A 106 -2.82 18.81 1.75
N ARG A 107 -2.45 18.96 3.03
CA ARG A 107 -3.25 19.65 4.06
C ARG A 107 -3.84 20.96 3.57
#